data_AF-A0A2W4RN67-F1
#
_entry.id   AF-A0A2W4RN67-F1
#
_cell.length_a   1.000
_cell.length_b   1.000
_cell.length_c   1.000
_cell.angle_alpha   90.00
_cell.angle_beta   90.00
_cell.angle_gamma   90.00
#
_symmetry.space_group_name_H-M   'P 1'
#
loop_
_entity.id
_entity.type
_entity.pdbx_description
1 polymer ?
#
loop_
_entity_poly.entity_id
_entity_poly.type
_entity_poly.pdbx_seq_one_letter_code
_entity_poly.pdbx_strand_id
1 'polypeptide(L)'
;MKLNLTEAFGRFGARPAHRQHALSAIATDGSLVLKCSPRCFGHPAQGVLRYEDRLSRETGDPRSTELLGEHLQRARDENLPVRMVVVAPGESRSGRPEVNFHVRPDLVGRLVEFDGDRFVVDFTRLEATHETADPSPSPDAQRR
;
A
#
# COMPACT_ATOMS: atom_id res chain seq x y z
N MET A 1 20.43 -2.63 3.38
CA MET A 1 20.28 -2.39 1.92
C MET A 1 19.11 -1.47 1.71
N LYS A 2 19.30 -0.35 1.01
CA LYS A 2 18.21 0.59 0.69
C LYS A 2 17.47 0.05 -0.52
N LEU A 3 16.17 -0.21 -0.39
CA LEU A 3 15.34 -0.58 -1.53
C LEU A 3 15.20 0.66 -2.43
N ASN A 4 15.24 0.46 -3.75
CA ASN A 4 14.86 1.47 -4.73
C ASN A 4 13.41 1.23 -5.16
N LEU A 5 12.78 2.21 -5.83
CA LEU A 5 11.42 2.07 -6.35
C LEU A 5 11.27 0.78 -7.18
N THR A 6 12.13 0.57 -8.18
CA THR A 6 12.07 -0.64 -9.04
C THR A 6 12.20 -1.93 -8.24
N GLU A 7 13.05 -1.97 -7.21
CA GLU A 7 13.21 -3.14 -6.33
C GLU A 7 11.95 -3.38 -5.50
N ALA A 8 11.36 -2.31 -4.94
CA ALA A 8 10.15 -2.40 -4.12
C ALA A 8 8.95 -2.89 -4.94
N PHE A 9 8.78 -2.40 -6.17
CA PHE A 9 7.76 -2.92 -7.09
C PHE A 9 8.08 -4.35 -7.55
N GLY A 10 9.35 -4.66 -7.80
CA GLY A 10 9.83 -5.98 -8.18
C GLY A 10 9.56 -7.05 -7.11
N ARG A 11 9.53 -6.69 -5.82
CA ARG A 11 9.14 -7.59 -4.72
C ARG A 11 7.71 -8.12 -4.86
N PHE A 12 6.84 -7.36 -5.50
CA PHE A 12 5.46 -7.76 -5.81
C PHE A 12 5.32 -8.35 -7.23
N GLY A 13 6.42 -8.52 -7.96
CA GLY A 13 6.38 -8.93 -9.37
C GLY A 13 5.74 -7.88 -10.27
N ALA A 14 5.72 -6.61 -9.86
CA ALA A 14 5.16 -5.52 -10.64
C ALA A 14 6.20 -4.81 -11.50
N ARG A 15 5.77 -4.45 -12.71
CA ARG A 15 6.62 -3.80 -13.70
C ARG A 15 6.17 -2.35 -13.86
N PRO A 16 6.80 -1.39 -13.16
CA PRO A 16 6.46 0.02 -13.32
C PRO A 16 6.79 0.46 -14.74
N ALA A 17 5.86 1.16 -15.40
CA ALA A 17 6.10 1.77 -16.69
C ALA A 17 7.26 2.79 -16.62
N HIS A 18 7.37 3.52 -15.50
CA HIS A 18 8.44 4.47 -15.23
C HIS A 18 9.29 4.08 -14.01
N ARG A 19 10.55 3.71 -14.24
CA ARG A 19 11.47 3.23 -13.18
C ARG A 19 11.79 4.26 -12.08
N GLN A 20 11.64 5.55 -12.37
CA GLN A 20 11.99 6.65 -11.46
C GLN A 20 10.78 7.40 -10.89
N HIS A 21 9.65 7.43 -11.62
CA HIS A 21 8.47 8.25 -11.28
C HIS A 21 7.15 7.48 -11.24
N ALA A 22 7.15 6.14 -11.38
CA ALA A 22 5.90 5.40 -11.32
C ALA A 22 5.22 5.54 -9.96
N LEU A 23 3.95 5.93 -10.03
CA LEU A 23 3.04 6.02 -8.89
C LEU A 23 2.30 4.68 -8.68
N SER A 24 2.10 3.91 -9.75
CA SER A 24 1.51 2.58 -9.72
C SER A 24 2.12 1.65 -10.76
N ALA A 25 1.88 0.36 -10.57
CA ALA A 25 2.23 -0.67 -11.53
C ALA A 25 1.36 -1.90 -11.32
N ILE A 26 1.09 -2.65 -12.39
CA ILE A 26 0.40 -3.93 -12.31
C ILE A 26 1.43 -5.03 -12.06
N ALA A 27 1.15 -5.88 -11.07
CA ALA A 27 1.87 -7.12 -10.79
C ALA A 27 1.61 -8.16 -11.86
N THR A 28 2.54 -9.10 -12.01
CA THR A 28 2.37 -10.25 -12.93
C THR A 28 1.16 -11.12 -12.53
N ASP A 29 0.79 -11.09 -11.25
CA ASP A 29 -0.40 -11.74 -10.68
C ASP A 29 -1.71 -10.98 -10.96
N GLY A 30 -1.65 -9.77 -11.55
CA GLY A 30 -2.81 -8.90 -11.74
C GLY A 30 -3.07 -7.95 -10.57
N SER A 31 -2.41 -8.12 -9.42
CA SER A 31 -2.49 -7.19 -8.29
C SER A 31 -1.99 -5.78 -8.66
N LEU A 32 -2.71 -4.72 -8.28
CA LEU A 32 -2.25 -3.35 -8.47
C LEU A 32 -1.28 -2.96 -7.35
N VAL A 33 -0.04 -2.64 -7.67
CA VAL A 33 0.92 -2.09 -6.70
C VAL A 33 0.89 -0.58 -6.78
N LEU A 34 0.65 0.08 -5.65
CA LEU A 34 0.53 1.53 -5.57
C LEU A 34 1.54 2.08 -4.57
N LYS A 35 2.21 3.15 -4.96
CA LYS A 35 3.14 3.90 -4.11
C LYS A 35 2.32 4.83 -3.21
N CYS A 36 2.33 4.55 -1.93
CA CYS A 36 1.56 5.29 -0.94
C CYS A 36 2.47 6.15 -0.07
N SER A 37 2.01 7.36 0.25
CA SER A 37 2.68 8.22 1.22
C SER A 37 2.13 7.97 2.63
N PRO A 38 2.99 7.83 3.66
CA PRO A 38 2.55 7.58 5.04
C PRO A 38 1.60 8.66 5.58
N ARG A 39 1.63 9.86 4.99
CA ARG A 39 0.81 11.02 5.38
C ARG A 39 -0.66 10.90 5.00
N CYS A 40 -1.02 10.02 4.07
CA CYS A 40 -2.39 9.88 3.57
C CYS A 40 -3.11 8.65 4.13
N PHE A 41 -2.47 7.95 5.06
CA PHE A 41 -3.09 6.82 5.75
C PHE A 41 -3.85 7.31 6.99
N GLY A 42 -5.11 6.90 7.07
CA GLY A 42 -5.97 6.97 8.23
C GLY A 42 -6.26 5.58 8.80
N HIS A 43 -6.68 5.53 10.06
CA HIS A 43 -7.08 4.31 10.74
C HIS A 43 -8.53 4.48 11.19
N PRO A 44 -9.52 4.32 10.28
CA PRO A 44 -10.93 4.53 10.63
C PRO A 44 -11.46 3.44 11.57
N ALA A 45 -10.85 2.24 11.58
CA ALA A 45 -11.25 1.13 12.42
C ALA A 45 -10.04 0.30 12.87
N GLN A 46 -10.21 -0.48 13.94
CA GLN A 46 -9.17 -1.36 14.47
C GLN A 46 -8.83 -2.44 13.43
N GLY A 47 -7.58 -2.48 12.96
CA GLY A 47 -7.13 -3.44 11.94
C GLY A 47 -7.39 -3.02 10.48
N VAL A 48 -8.02 -1.87 10.24
CA VAL A 48 -8.26 -1.31 8.90
C VAL A 48 -7.43 -0.05 8.71
N LEU A 49 -6.63 -0.04 7.66
CA LEU A 49 -5.79 1.07 7.26
C LEU A 49 -6.37 1.68 5.97
N ARG A 50 -7.09 2.79 6.11
CA ARG A 50 -7.68 3.48 4.96
C ARG A 50 -6.67 4.44 4.36
N TYR A 51 -6.37 4.26 3.09
CA TYR A 51 -5.60 5.21 2.30
C TYR A 51 -6.56 6.04 1.46
N GLU A 52 -6.54 7.35 1.66
CA GLU A 52 -7.30 8.28 0.82
C GLU A 52 -6.32 9.24 0.17
N ASP A 53 -6.35 9.32 -1.16
CA ASP A 53 -5.54 10.29 -1.88
C ASP A 53 -6.24 10.77 -3.16
N ARG A 54 -5.63 11.72 -3.87
CA ARG A 54 -6.21 12.38 -5.04
C ARG A 54 -5.18 12.52 -6.14
N LEU A 55 -5.54 12.15 -7.36
CA LEU A 55 -4.68 12.29 -8.54
C LEU A 55 -4.24 13.75 -8.74
N SER A 56 -5.15 14.73 -8.56
CA SER A 56 -4.82 16.17 -8.65
C SER A 56 -3.83 16.65 -7.59
N ARG A 57 -3.68 15.94 -6.47
CA ARG A 57 -2.70 16.28 -5.44
C ARG A 57 -1.29 15.86 -5.85
N GLU A 58 -1.19 14.79 -6.63
CA GLU A 58 0.07 14.21 -7.03
C GLU A 58 0.73 15.14 -8.06
N THR A 59 1.69 15.93 -7.58
CA THR A 59 2.40 16.97 -8.37
C THR A 59 3.51 16.35 -9.23
N GLY A 60 3.32 15.09 -9.64
CA GLY A 60 4.26 14.31 -10.40
C GLY A 60 4.15 14.55 -11.90
N ASP A 61 4.74 13.63 -12.65
CA ASP A 61 4.65 13.60 -14.10
C ASP A 61 3.19 13.29 -14.52
N PRO A 62 2.55 14.13 -15.39
CA PRO A 62 1.14 13.99 -15.72
C PRO A 62 0.82 12.62 -16.33
N ARG A 63 1.74 12.04 -17.09
CA ARG A 63 1.59 10.71 -17.68
C ARG A 63 1.54 9.61 -16.61
N SER A 64 2.30 9.77 -15.53
CA SER A 64 2.28 8.85 -14.39
C SER A 64 0.97 8.95 -13.61
N THR A 65 0.40 10.16 -13.53
CA THR A 65 -0.92 10.40 -12.93
C THR A 65 -2.05 9.83 -13.78
N GLU A 66 -1.99 10.00 -15.11
CA GLU A 66 -2.94 9.38 -16.06
C GLU A 66 -2.90 7.85 -15.95
N LEU A 67 -1.71 7.25 -16.02
CA LEU A 67 -1.54 5.80 -15.84
C LEU A 67 -2.04 5.30 -14.48
N LEU A 68 -1.86 6.10 -13.42
CA LEU A 68 -2.40 5.79 -12.11
C LEU A 68 -3.93 5.74 -12.13
N GLY A 69 -4.57 6.71 -12.80
CA GLY A 69 -6.01 6.71 -13.01
C GLY A 69 -6.50 5.48 -13.78
N GLU A 70 -5.83 5.12 -14.88
CA GLU A 70 -6.17 3.92 -15.67
C GLU A 70 -6.03 2.63 -14.85
N HIS A 71 -4.94 2.49 -14.10
CA HIS A 71 -4.72 1.34 -13.24
C HIS A 71 -5.76 1.25 -12.11
N LEU A 72 -6.14 2.38 -11.50
CA LEU A 72 -7.17 2.42 -10.46
C LEU A 72 -8.55 2.08 -11.04
N GLN A 73 -8.88 2.61 -12.21
CA GLN A 73 -10.12 2.27 -12.91
C GLN A 73 -10.19 0.78 -13.21
N ARG A 74 -9.09 0.21 -13.70
CA ARG A 74 -8.97 -1.22 -13.94
C ARG A 74 -9.08 -2.05 -12.66
N ALA A 75 -8.43 -1.63 -11.58
CA ALA A 75 -8.57 -2.27 -10.28
C ALA A 75 -9.98 -2.18 -9.72
N ARG A 76 -10.73 -1.11 -10.04
CA ARG A 76 -12.16 -1.00 -9.70
C ARG A 76 -12.99 -2.01 -10.49
N ASP A 77 -12.80 -2.03 -11.81
CA ASP A 77 -13.58 -2.82 -12.75
C ASP A 77 -13.38 -4.34 -12.53
N GLU A 78 -12.12 -4.75 -12.39
CA GLU A 78 -11.72 -6.15 -12.19
C GLU A 78 -11.65 -6.55 -10.69
N ASN A 79 -12.00 -5.63 -9.78
CA ASN A 79 -11.90 -5.81 -8.32
C ASN A 79 -10.51 -6.32 -7.86
N LEU A 80 -9.45 -5.75 -8.45
CA LEU A 80 -8.08 -6.25 -8.24
C LEU A 80 -7.58 -5.94 -6.83
N PRO A 81 -6.84 -6.87 -6.21
CA PRO A 81 -6.16 -6.60 -4.95
C PRO A 81 -5.09 -5.52 -5.13
N VAL A 82 -5.05 -4.57 -4.21
CA VAL A 82 -4.11 -3.45 -4.19
C VAL A 82 -3.00 -3.72 -3.17
N ARG A 83 -1.74 -3.66 -3.58
CA ARG A 83 -0.56 -3.78 -2.71
C ARG A 83 0.03 -2.40 -2.48
N MET A 84 0.35 -2.08 -1.23
CA MET A 84 1.01 -0.81 -0.93
C MET A 84 2.53 -0.94 -0.92
N VAL A 85 3.18 0.08 -1.49
CA VAL A 85 4.59 0.39 -1.26
C VAL A 85 4.63 1.72 -0.55
N VAL A 86 4.99 1.73 0.74
CA VAL A 86 5.09 2.96 1.52
C VAL A 86 6.43 3.62 1.23
N VAL A 87 6.40 4.87 0.76
CA VAL A 87 7.60 5.70 0.63
C VAL A 87 7.72 6.62 1.84
N ALA A 88 8.70 6.38 2.70
CA ALA A 88 8.98 7.23 3.84
C ALA A 88 10.20 8.13 3.54
N PRO A 89 10.20 9.41 3.94
CA PRO A 89 11.41 10.21 3.92
C PRO A 89 12.45 9.56 4.86
N GLY A 90 13.63 9.29 4.33
CA GLY A 90 14.76 8.75 5.06
C GLY A 90 15.63 9.86 5.65
N GLU A 91 16.38 9.51 6.69
CA GLU A 91 17.33 10.41 7.33
C GLU A 91 18.51 10.69 6.39
N SER A 92 18.57 11.91 5.86
CA SER A 92 19.58 12.30 4.87
C SER A 92 20.92 12.55 5.54
N ARG A 93 21.77 11.52 5.63
CA ARG A 93 23.14 11.67 6.19
C ARG A 93 24.12 12.44 5.30
N SER A 94 23.77 12.72 4.03
CA SER A 94 24.70 13.29 3.04
C SER A 94 24.13 14.47 2.26
N GLY A 95 23.08 15.15 2.75
CA GLY A 95 22.47 16.31 2.09
C GLY A 95 21.67 16.00 0.81
N ARG A 96 21.57 14.73 0.41
CA ARG A 96 20.67 14.27 -0.66
C ARG A 96 19.37 13.75 -0.04
N PRO A 97 18.19 14.14 -0.56
CA PRO A 97 16.91 13.65 -0.07
C PRO A 97 16.86 12.14 -0.24
N GLU A 98 16.98 11.43 0.88
CA GLU A 98 16.92 9.99 0.92
C GLU A 98 15.47 9.55 1.16
N VAL A 99 15.03 8.51 0.48
CA VAL A 99 13.71 7.92 0.68
C VAL A 99 13.86 6.43 0.95
N ASN A 100 13.11 5.94 1.92
CA ASN A 100 13.03 4.52 2.26
C ASN A 100 11.73 3.95 1.71
N PHE A 101 11.84 2.83 1.01
CA PHE A 101 10.68 2.10 0.51
C PHE A 101 10.41 0.90 1.41
N HIS A 102 9.19 0.85 1.94
CA HIS A 102 8.70 -0.25 2.76
C HIS A 102 7.59 -0.98 2.01
N VAL A 103 7.82 -2.26 1.74
CA VAL A 103 6.82 -3.16 1.16
C VAL A 103 6.09 -3.86 2.31
N ARG A 104 4.75 -3.88 2.28
CA ARG A 104 3.94 -4.64 3.24
C ARG A 104 3.08 -5.67 2.51
N PRO A 105 3.61 -6.87 2.25
CA PRO A 105 2.85 -7.94 1.61
C PRO A 105 1.72 -8.47 2.50
N ASP A 106 1.81 -8.30 3.82
CA ASP A 106 0.80 -8.69 4.81
C ASP A 106 -0.50 -7.88 4.72
N LEU A 107 -0.46 -6.71 4.05
CA LEU A 107 -1.62 -5.85 3.87
C LEU A 107 -2.11 -5.99 2.42
N VAL A 108 -3.40 -6.27 2.27
CA VAL A 108 -4.07 -6.24 0.97
C VAL A 108 -5.12 -5.15 1.01
N GLY A 109 -4.94 -4.21 0.09
CA GLY A 109 -5.86 -3.12 -0.18
C GLY A 109 -6.97 -3.57 -1.10
N ARG A 110 -8.16 -3.05 -0.85
CA ARG A 110 -9.24 -3.07 -1.83
C ARG A 110 -9.65 -1.63 -2.11
N LEU A 111 -9.76 -1.30 -3.39
CA LEU A 111 -10.32 -0.02 -3.80
C LEU A 111 -11.81 0.00 -3.45
N VAL A 112 -12.19 0.90 -2.55
CA VAL A 112 -13.56 1.04 -2.05
C VAL A 112 -14.30 2.10 -2.85
N GLU A 113 -13.63 3.22 -3.11
CA GLU A 113 -14.17 4.31 -3.92
C GLU A 113 -13.11 4.85 -4.86
N PHE A 114 -13.55 5.23 -6.05
CA PHE A 114 -12.73 5.95 -7.02
C PHE A 114 -13.62 6.82 -7.89
N ASP A 115 -13.46 8.14 -7.80
CA ASP A 115 -14.27 9.11 -8.53
C ASP A 115 -13.59 9.63 -9.81
N GLY A 116 -12.44 9.05 -10.18
CA GLY A 116 -11.62 9.57 -11.28
C GLY A 116 -10.55 10.56 -10.83
N ASP A 117 -10.76 11.28 -9.71
CA ASP A 117 -9.73 12.11 -9.06
C ASP A 117 -9.38 11.57 -7.66
N ARG A 118 -10.40 11.43 -6.80
CA ARG A 118 -10.24 10.91 -5.44
C ARG A 118 -10.37 9.40 -5.44
N PHE A 119 -9.46 8.72 -4.75
CA PHE A 119 -9.52 7.28 -4.52
C PHE A 119 -9.36 6.92 -3.04
N VAL A 120 -10.10 5.91 -2.62
CA VAL A 120 -10.09 5.35 -1.28
C VAL A 120 -9.78 3.87 -1.36
N VAL A 121 -8.69 3.46 -0.73
CA VAL A 121 -8.28 2.06 -0.63
C VAL A 121 -8.29 1.66 0.84
N ASP A 122 -9.09 0.65 1.18
CA ASP A 122 -9.04 0.06 2.51
C ASP A 122 -8.07 -1.10 2.49
N PHE A 123 -6.96 -0.94 3.21
CA PHE A 123 -5.99 -1.98 3.46
C PHE A 123 -6.37 -2.71 4.73
N THR A 124 -6.69 -3.98 4.58
CA THR A 124 -6.86 -4.88 5.71
C THR A 124 -5.59 -5.71 5.85
N ARG A 125 -5.21 -5.98 7.09
CA ARG A 125 -4.22 -7.03 7.33
C ARG A 125 -4.87 -8.32 6.90
N LEU A 126 -4.26 -9.01 5.94
CA LEU A 126 -4.53 -10.43 5.78
C LEU A 126 -4.08 -10.98 7.13
N GLU A 127 -5.03 -11.36 7.98
CA GLU A 127 -4.70 -12.14 9.15
C GLU A 127 -3.99 -13.36 8.59
N ALA A 128 -2.65 -13.30 8.57
CA ALA A 128 -1.83 -14.47 8.51
C ALA A 128 -2.43 -15.33 9.59
N THR A 129 -3.02 -16.44 9.15
CA THR A 129 -3.76 -17.37 9.96
C THR A 129 -2.76 -17.94 10.96
N HIS A 130 -2.44 -17.16 11.98
CA HIS A 130 -1.74 -17.61 13.15
C HIS A 130 -2.87 -17.96 14.09
N GLU A 131 -3.34 -19.18 13.87
CA GLU A 131 -3.85 -20.03 14.91
C GLU A 131 -2.94 -19.91 16.14
N THR A 132 -3.34 -19.02 17.02
CA THR A 132 -3.11 -19.06 18.46
C THR A 132 -4.33 -18.31 18.98
N ALA A 133 -5.49 -18.92 19.17
CA ALA A 133 -5.67 -20.17 19.90
C ALA A 133 -4.67 -20.25 21.07
N ASP A 134 -4.52 -19.16 21.80
CA ASP A 134 -4.30 -19.26 23.24
C ASP A 134 -5.70 -19.35 23.86
N PRO A 135 -6.22 -20.55 24.16
CA PRO A 135 -7.26 -20.65 25.15
C PRO A 135 -6.58 -20.28 26.46
N SER A 136 -6.56 -18.99 26.82
CA SER A 136 -6.18 -18.60 28.18
C SER A 136 -7.10 -19.39 29.11
N PRO A 137 -6.59 -20.41 29.84
CA PRO A 137 -7.43 -21.11 30.77
C PRO A 137 -7.71 -20.11 31.88
N SER A 138 -8.99 -19.79 32.11
CA SER A 138 -9.39 -19.18 33.36
C SER A 138 -8.78 -19.98 34.51
N PRO A 139 -7.95 -19.38 35.38
CA PRO A 139 -7.80 -19.87 36.73
C PRO A 139 -8.84 -19.11 37.56
N ASP A 140 -10.10 -19.52 37.41
CA ASP A 140 -10.96 -19.54 38.59
C ASP A 140 -10.32 -20.56 39.56
N ALA A 141 -10.38 -20.26 40.86
CA ALA A 141 -9.80 -21.01 41.96
C ALA A 141 -8.30 -20.84 42.23
N GLN A 142 -7.93 -19.68 42.81
CA GLN A 142 -7.19 -19.78 44.08
C GLN A 142 -7.98 -19.07 45.18
N ARG A 143 -8.89 -19.88 45.71
CA ARG A 143 -9.64 -19.68 46.94
C ARG A 143 -8.70 -19.93 48.13
N ARG A 144 -8.91 -19.15 49.19
CA ARG A 144 -8.46 -19.29 50.60
C ARG A 144 -7.20 -18.57 51.02
#